data_AF-A0A4Q3VNP8-F1
#
_entry.id   AF-A0A4Q3VNP8-F1
#
_cell.length_a   1.000
_cell.length_b   1.000
_cell.length_c   1.000
_cell.angle_alpha   90.00
_cell.angle_beta   90.00
_cell.angle_gamma   90.00
#
_symmetry.space_group_name_H-M   'P 1'
#
loop_
_entity.id
_entity.type
_entity.pdbx_description
1 polymer ?
#
loop_
_entity_poly.entity_id
_entity_poly.type
_entity_poly.pdbx_seq_one_letter_code
_entity_poly.pdbx_strand_id
1 'polypeptide(L)'
;MLTRTLLIAPLALAAALSAAQSTVVVTANNQLTGDAVPATGADVFVPLVNNPGFGYNNIRTGTAGIDGTYARSGNGSAHFNNANGKGDIEFYNLGGTGFASLGRLADVSTFGYDYYRSSTSTAGTTFSPVIRLFVDLDGNFGTTADQGLVIYEPIYQAQAAGQSYTAPVNTWT
;
A
#
# COMPACT_ATOMS: atom_id res chain seq x y z
N MET A 1 49.22 -34.32 38.77
CA MET A 1 48.00 -34.84 38.15
C MET A 1 46.92 -33.75 38.22
N LEU A 2 46.49 -33.29 37.04
CA LEU A 2 45.31 -32.45 36.68
C LEU A 2 45.08 -31.08 37.35
N THR A 3 45.60 -30.04 36.67
CA THR A 3 45.01 -28.70 36.55
C THR A 3 43.68 -28.77 35.79
N ARG A 4 42.61 -28.07 36.24
CA ARG A 4 41.45 -27.73 35.39
C ARG A 4 41.16 -26.23 35.48
N THR A 5 41.29 -25.60 34.33
CA THR A 5 41.02 -24.19 34.01
C THR A 5 39.63 -24.06 33.39
N LEU A 6 38.90 -22.99 33.79
CA LEU A 6 37.79 -22.27 33.16
C LEU A 6 36.54 -23.01 32.63
N LEU A 7 35.36 -22.40 32.87
CA LEU A 7 34.61 -21.74 31.79
C LEU A 7 33.60 -20.71 32.32
N ILE A 8 33.61 -19.57 31.65
CA ILE A 8 32.78 -18.38 31.78
C ILE A 8 31.34 -18.69 31.31
N ALA A 9 30.37 -17.97 31.87
CA ALA A 9 28.94 -17.98 31.52
C ALA A 9 28.67 -17.87 30.00
N PRO A 10 27.42 -18.13 29.59
CA PRO A 10 26.74 -17.03 28.94
C PRO A 10 25.40 -16.74 29.60
N LEU A 11 25.32 -15.49 30.05
CA LEU A 11 24.12 -14.66 29.97
C LEU A 11 23.39 -15.01 28.67
N ALA A 12 22.29 -15.75 28.77
CA ALA A 12 21.47 -16.09 27.61
C ALA A 12 20.94 -14.77 27.06
N LEU A 13 21.64 -14.31 26.03
CA LEU A 13 21.26 -13.31 25.07
C LEU A 13 19.91 -13.75 24.48
N ALA A 14 18.83 -13.45 25.20
CA ALA A 14 17.51 -13.30 24.62
C ALA A 14 17.57 -12.06 23.73
N ALA A 15 18.29 -12.20 22.60
CA ALA A 15 18.17 -11.30 21.48
C ALA A 15 16.69 -11.34 21.11
N ALA A 16 16.00 -10.24 21.40
CA ALA A 16 14.74 -9.94 20.78
C ALA A 16 14.96 -10.09 19.27
N LEU A 17 14.45 -11.17 18.68
CA LEU A 17 14.15 -11.22 17.27
C LEU A 17 13.10 -10.15 17.06
N SER A 18 13.55 -8.92 16.83
CA SER A 18 12.74 -7.91 16.19
C SER A 18 12.43 -8.50 14.83
N ALA A 19 11.17 -8.87 14.58
CA ALA A 19 10.72 -9.22 13.24
C ALA A 19 11.20 -8.08 12.33
N ALA A 20 12.07 -8.39 11.36
CA ALA A 20 12.53 -7.40 10.42
C ALA A 20 11.30 -6.91 9.64
N GLN A 21 10.81 -5.72 9.97
CA GLN A 21 9.77 -5.07 9.19
C GLN A 21 10.41 -4.71 7.85
N SER A 22 10.11 -5.48 6.81
CA SER A 22 10.54 -5.18 5.46
C SER A 22 9.76 -3.97 4.95
N THR A 23 10.38 -2.80 4.90
CA THR A 23 9.81 -1.66 4.17
C THR A 23 9.86 -1.96 2.68
N VAL A 24 8.69 -2.01 2.04
CA VAL A 24 8.60 -2.10 0.58
C VAL A 24 8.45 -0.69 0.02
N VAL A 25 9.44 -0.24 -0.77
CA VAL A 25 9.36 1.02 -1.50
C VAL A 25 8.75 0.74 -2.86
N VAL A 26 7.57 1.30 -3.12
CA VAL A 26 6.87 1.18 -4.40
C VAL A 26 7.21 2.38 -5.27
N THR A 27 7.80 2.14 -6.44
CA THR A 27 8.18 3.19 -7.40
C THR A 27 7.33 3.15 -8.67
N ALA A 28 7.37 4.24 -9.43
CA ALA A 28 6.86 4.27 -10.80
C ALA A 28 7.50 3.20 -11.71
N ASN A 29 6.76 2.79 -12.74
CA ASN A 29 7.26 2.03 -13.88
C ASN A 29 8.29 2.86 -14.67
N ASN A 30 8.00 4.13 -14.92
CA ASN A 30 8.95 5.06 -15.52
C ASN A 30 9.69 5.86 -14.43
N GLN A 31 10.78 5.28 -13.90
CA GLN A 31 11.49 5.83 -12.75
C GLN A 31 12.10 7.23 -12.95
N LEU A 32 12.31 7.68 -14.19
CA LEU A 32 12.90 9.00 -14.47
C LEU A 32 11.88 10.12 -14.46
N THR A 33 10.67 9.88 -14.98
CA THR A 33 9.65 10.94 -15.14
C THR A 33 8.40 10.73 -14.29
N GLY A 34 8.25 9.56 -13.67
CA GLY A 34 7.00 9.13 -13.04
C GLY A 34 6.01 8.54 -14.04
N ASP A 35 4.90 8.04 -13.50
CA ASP A 35 3.79 7.46 -14.25
C ASP A 35 2.58 8.39 -14.26
N ALA A 36 1.79 8.33 -15.33
CA ALA A 36 0.46 8.93 -15.40
C ALA A 36 -0.41 8.07 -16.31
N VAL A 37 -1.08 7.06 -15.73
CA VAL A 37 -1.94 6.13 -16.47
C VAL A 37 -3.29 6.80 -16.73
N PRO A 38 -3.67 7.07 -17.99
CA PRO A 38 -4.92 7.74 -18.31
C PRO A 38 -6.10 6.74 -18.38
N ALA A 39 -7.29 7.23 -18.03
CA ALA A 39 -8.55 6.52 -18.26
C ALA A 39 -9.66 7.49 -18.72
N THR A 40 -10.53 7.01 -19.63
CA THR A 40 -11.58 7.82 -20.30
C THR A 40 -13.00 7.28 -20.11
N GLY A 41 -13.23 6.44 -19.11
CA GLY A 41 -14.58 6.03 -18.69
C GLY A 41 -14.69 4.56 -18.26
N ALA A 42 -13.82 3.68 -18.79
CA ALA A 42 -13.72 2.29 -18.38
C ALA A 42 -12.76 2.13 -17.19
N ASP A 43 -12.96 1.09 -16.39
CA ASP A 43 -12.01 0.70 -15.33
C ASP A 43 -10.69 0.23 -15.98
N VAL A 44 -9.60 0.92 -15.66
CA VAL A 44 -8.24 0.58 -16.10
C VAL A 44 -7.46 -0.02 -14.94
N PHE A 45 -6.83 -1.17 -15.24
CA PHE A 45 -5.81 -1.80 -14.40
C PHE A 45 -4.46 -1.77 -15.10
N VAL A 46 -3.41 -1.33 -14.40
CA VAL A 46 -2.03 -1.35 -14.90
C VAL A 46 -1.09 -1.85 -13.79
N PRO A 47 -0.36 -2.96 -14.01
CA PRO A 47 0.60 -3.46 -13.05
C PRO A 47 1.84 -2.57 -12.95
N LEU A 48 2.41 -2.48 -11.75
CA LEU A 48 3.70 -1.86 -11.52
C LEU A 48 4.81 -2.91 -11.73
N VAL A 49 5.34 -2.98 -12.95
CA VAL A 49 6.30 -3.99 -13.37
C VAL A 49 7.60 -3.98 -12.56
N ASN A 50 8.01 -2.81 -12.06
CA ASN A 50 9.19 -2.67 -11.20
C ASN A 50 8.90 -2.97 -9.72
N ASN A 51 7.63 -3.10 -9.36
CA ASN A 51 7.17 -3.38 -8.01
C ASN A 51 6.13 -4.50 -8.05
N PRO A 52 6.55 -5.74 -8.39
CA PRO A 52 5.64 -6.86 -8.54
C PRO A 52 4.70 -6.98 -7.34
N GLY A 53 3.40 -7.01 -7.65
CA GLY A 53 2.32 -7.07 -6.67
C GLY A 53 1.57 -5.80 -6.45
N PHE A 54 2.14 -4.67 -6.86
CA PHE A 54 1.41 -3.41 -6.87
C PHE A 54 0.85 -3.10 -8.25
N GLY A 55 -0.32 -2.50 -8.30
CA GLY A 55 -0.92 -2.03 -9.53
C GLY A 55 -1.80 -0.80 -9.29
N TYR A 56 -1.96 -0.01 -10.34
CA TYR A 56 -3.02 0.98 -10.40
C TYR A 56 -4.32 0.28 -10.81
N ASN A 57 -5.40 0.49 -10.07
CA ASN A 57 -6.69 -0.13 -10.37
C ASN A 57 -7.85 0.88 -10.29
N ASN A 58 -8.97 0.53 -10.94
CA ASN A 58 -10.21 1.30 -11.02
C ASN A 58 -10.00 2.78 -11.35
N ILE A 59 -9.02 3.05 -12.23
CA ILE A 59 -8.87 4.37 -12.81
C ILE A 59 -9.99 4.49 -13.84
N ARG A 60 -10.94 5.41 -13.61
CA ARG A 60 -12.11 5.57 -14.48
C ARG A 60 -12.02 6.81 -15.37
N THR A 61 -11.66 7.94 -14.78
CA THR A 61 -11.65 9.25 -15.47
C THR A 61 -10.54 10.11 -14.91
N GLY A 62 -9.57 10.46 -15.76
CA GLY A 62 -8.38 11.24 -15.38
C GLY A 62 -7.11 10.39 -15.44
N THR A 63 -6.15 10.66 -14.55
CA THR A 63 -4.91 9.89 -14.44
C THR A 63 -4.63 9.41 -13.02
N ALA A 64 -4.03 8.22 -12.88
CA ALA A 64 -3.38 7.78 -11.65
C ALA A 64 -1.93 7.38 -11.95
N GLY A 65 -1.03 7.65 -11.02
CA GLY A 65 0.39 7.32 -11.21
C GLY A 65 1.22 7.56 -9.96
N ILE A 66 2.51 7.23 -10.03
CA ILE A 66 3.50 7.63 -9.03
C ILE A 66 4.40 8.66 -9.70
N ASP A 67 4.43 9.88 -9.17
CA ASP A 67 5.21 10.97 -9.72
C ASP A 67 5.72 11.94 -8.64
N GLY A 68 6.58 12.88 -9.04
CA GLY A 68 7.23 13.84 -8.14
C GLY A 68 6.43 15.11 -7.82
N THR A 69 5.25 15.32 -8.42
CA THR A 69 4.47 16.57 -8.31
C THR A 69 4.06 16.86 -6.88
N TYR A 70 3.65 15.81 -6.18
CA TYR A 70 3.17 15.86 -4.80
C TYR A 70 3.97 14.87 -3.96
N ALA A 71 5.30 15.02 -3.87
CA ALA A 71 6.11 14.08 -3.12
C ALA A 71 5.85 14.18 -1.60
N ARG A 72 5.67 13.04 -0.92
CA ARG A 72 5.76 12.96 0.55
C ARG A 72 7.21 13.00 1.02
N SER A 73 8.05 12.22 0.34
CA SER A 73 9.49 12.10 0.58
C SER A 73 10.14 11.40 -0.60
N GLY A 74 11.39 11.73 -0.95
CA GLY A 74 12.14 10.99 -1.98
C GLY A 74 11.48 11.02 -3.37
N ASN A 75 11.38 9.86 -4.02
CA ASN A 75 10.99 9.68 -5.43
C ASN A 75 9.48 9.77 -5.72
N GLY A 76 8.74 10.61 -4.97
CA GLY A 76 7.36 10.94 -5.27
C GLY A 76 6.31 10.30 -4.34
N SER A 77 5.06 10.30 -4.80
CA SER A 77 3.95 9.61 -4.15
C SER A 77 2.98 9.07 -5.20
N ALA A 78 2.09 8.18 -4.80
CA ALA A 78 0.88 7.93 -5.58
C ALA A 78 0.09 9.25 -5.71
N HIS A 79 -0.32 9.57 -6.92
CA HIS A 79 -1.02 10.79 -7.30
C HIS A 79 -2.24 10.41 -8.14
N PHE A 80 -3.41 10.84 -7.66
CA PHE A 80 -4.69 10.63 -8.32
C PHE A 80 -5.25 11.97 -8.80
N ASN A 81 -5.24 12.18 -10.12
CA ASN A 81 -5.76 13.36 -10.78
C ASN A 81 -7.04 13.02 -11.54
N ASN A 82 -8.11 12.79 -10.77
CA ASN A 82 -9.38 12.31 -11.27
C ASN A 82 -10.50 13.24 -10.79
N ALA A 83 -11.32 13.76 -11.70
CA ALA A 83 -12.39 14.72 -11.37
C ALA A 83 -13.41 14.14 -10.36
N ASN A 84 -13.63 12.83 -10.42
CA ASN A 84 -14.53 12.10 -9.51
C ASN A 84 -13.80 11.48 -8.30
N GLY A 85 -12.50 11.74 -8.14
CA GLY A 85 -11.69 11.23 -7.03
C GLY A 85 -11.48 9.71 -7.00
N LYS A 86 -11.83 8.97 -8.07
CA LYS A 86 -11.74 7.51 -8.08
C LYS A 86 -10.46 7.00 -8.75
N GLY A 87 -9.70 6.21 -8.02
CA GLY A 87 -8.53 5.46 -8.46
C GLY A 87 -7.89 4.82 -7.23
N ASP A 88 -7.29 3.65 -7.40
CA ASP A 88 -6.80 2.85 -6.28
C ASP A 88 -5.36 2.40 -6.52
N ILE A 89 -4.59 2.28 -5.42
CA ILE A 89 -3.41 1.41 -5.39
C ILE A 89 -3.86 0.05 -4.87
N GLU A 90 -3.50 -1.01 -5.58
CA GLU A 90 -3.81 -2.36 -5.16
C GLU A 90 -2.54 -3.17 -4.99
N PHE A 91 -2.41 -3.82 -3.83
CA PHE A 91 -1.59 -5.01 -3.71
C PHE A 91 -2.43 -6.22 -4.15
N TYR A 92 -2.17 -6.74 -5.35
CA TYR A 92 -2.88 -7.88 -5.92
C TYR A 92 -2.04 -9.14 -5.81
N ASN A 93 -2.55 -10.35 -6.10
CA ASN A 93 -1.74 -11.54 -6.42
C ASN A 93 -2.51 -12.51 -7.33
N LEU A 94 -2.28 -12.42 -8.65
CA LEU A 94 -3.10 -13.10 -9.67
C LEU A 94 -2.75 -14.60 -9.89
N GLY A 95 -2.04 -15.25 -8.96
CA GLY A 95 -1.68 -16.66 -9.16
C GLY A 95 -0.56 -17.22 -8.31
N GLY A 96 -0.16 -16.55 -7.21
CA GLY A 96 0.85 -17.04 -6.27
C GLY A 96 2.29 -17.14 -6.80
N THR A 97 2.50 -16.82 -8.07
CA THR A 97 3.77 -17.01 -8.78
C THR A 97 4.43 -15.70 -9.21
N GLY A 98 3.72 -14.57 -9.11
CA GLY A 98 4.25 -13.27 -9.53
C GLY A 98 5.20 -12.64 -8.51
N PHE A 99 4.93 -12.82 -7.21
CA PHE A 99 5.66 -12.20 -6.09
C PHE A 99 5.20 -12.79 -4.76
N ALA A 100 5.99 -12.56 -3.71
CA ALA A 100 5.74 -13.08 -2.37
C ALA A 100 4.49 -12.46 -1.73
N SER A 101 3.77 -13.26 -0.93
CA SER A 101 2.71 -12.76 -0.05
C SER A 101 3.27 -11.76 0.97
N LEU A 102 2.46 -10.77 1.36
CA LEU A 102 2.77 -9.85 2.46
C LEU A 102 2.69 -10.51 3.85
N GLY A 103 2.24 -11.77 3.91
CA GLY A 103 2.03 -12.53 5.16
C GLY A 103 0.56 -12.83 5.41
N ARG A 104 0.24 -13.25 6.63
CA ARG A 104 -1.15 -13.54 7.01
C ARG A 104 -1.84 -12.24 7.40
N LEU A 105 -3.09 -12.06 6.97
CA LEU A 105 -3.90 -10.92 7.37
C LEU A 105 -4.01 -10.80 8.91
N ALA A 106 -4.05 -11.94 9.62
CA ALA A 106 -4.10 -11.99 11.08
C ALA A 106 -2.85 -11.40 11.78
N ASP A 107 -1.72 -11.27 11.07
CA ASP A 107 -0.49 -10.69 11.60
C ASP A 107 -0.43 -9.17 11.36
N VAL A 108 -1.38 -8.59 10.63
CA VAL A 108 -1.46 -7.15 10.38
C VAL A 108 -1.96 -6.44 11.64
N SER A 109 -1.07 -5.73 12.32
CA SER A 109 -1.40 -4.92 13.49
C SER A 109 -1.75 -3.47 13.14
N THR A 110 -1.19 -2.94 12.05
CA THR A 110 -1.44 -1.58 11.56
C THR A 110 -1.48 -1.56 10.04
N PHE A 111 -2.45 -0.86 9.47
CA PHE A 111 -2.53 -0.60 8.04
C PHE A 111 -3.03 0.82 7.80
N GLY A 112 -2.33 1.55 6.95
CA GLY A 112 -2.62 2.96 6.70
C GLY A 112 -1.65 3.56 5.70
N TYR A 113 -1.90 4.81 5.37
CA TYR A 113 -1.05 5.62 4.51
C TYR A 113 -1.28 7.08 4.83
N ASP A 114 -0.28 7.88 4.51
CA ASP A 114 -0.34 9.32 4.61
C ASP A 114 -0.82 9.88 3.28
N TYR A 115 -1.66 10.91 3.34
CA TYR A 115 -2.20 11.53 2.13
C TYR A 115 -2.56 12.98 2.38
N TYR A 116 -2.79 13.70 1.29
CA TYR A 116 -3.51 14.96 1.31
C TYR A 116 -4.28 15.17 0.02
N ARG A 117 -5.26 16.08 0.08
CA ARG A 117 -5.95 16.61 -1.09
C ARG A 117 -5.36 17.98 -1.43
N SER A 118 -4.90 18.17 -2.67
CA SER A 118 -4.44 19.49 -3.12
C SER A 118 -5.54 20.54 -2.93
N SER A 119 -5.20 21.76 -2.52
CA SER A 119 -6.15 22.87 -2.47
C SER A 119 -6.70 23.26 -3.84
N THR A 120 -6.03 22.85 -4.92
CA THR A 120 -6.50 23.04 -6.30
C THR A 120 -7.45 21.92 -6.76
N SER A 121 -7.61 20.85 -5.97
CA SER A 121 -8.49 19.73 -6.30
C SER A 121 -9.95 20.13 -6.19
N THR A 122 -10.72 19.80 -7.22
CA THR A 122 -12.17 19.95 -7.26
C THR A 122 -12.91 18.70 -6.75
N ALA A 123 -12.19 17.63 -6.41
CA ALA A 123 -12.77 16.44 -5.81
C ALA A 123 -13.37 16.73 -4.43
N GLY A 124 -14.41 15.97 -4.06
CA GLY A 124 -15.10 16.13 -2.79
C GLY A 124 -14.16 16.02 -1.58
N THR A 125 -14.40 16.81 -0.54
CA THR A 125 -13.57 16.83 0.68
C THR A 125 -13.66 15.55 1.50
N THR A 126 -14.64 14.70 1.20
CA THR A 126 -14.84 13.39 1.82
C THR A 126 -14.17 12.25 1.04
N PHE A 127 -13.43 12.55 -0.03
CA PHE A 127 -12.66 11.55 -0.77
C PHE A 127 -11.22 11.47 -0.28
N SER A 128 -10.74 10.24 -0.14
CA SER A 128 -9.34 9.90 0.06
C SER A 128 -8.87 8.99 -1.08
N PRO A 129 -7.56 8.91 -1.35
CA PRO A 129 -7.01 7.78 -2.10
C PRO A 129 -7.51 6.45 -1.53
N VAL A 130 -7.53 5.38 -2.32
CA VAL A 130 -7.90 4.04 -1.85
C VAL A 130 -6.69 3.12 -1.94
N ILE A 131 -6.48 2.30 -0.91
CA ILE A 131 -5.58 1.16 -0.97
C ILE A 131 -6.38 -0.15 -0.84
N ARG A 132 -6.01 -1.14 -1.64
CA ARG A 132 -6.61 -2.47 -1.64
C ARG A 132 -5.56 -3.54 -1.38
N LEU A 133 -5.94 -4.55 -0.60
CA LEU A 133 -5.14 -5.76 -0.40
C LEU A 133 -5.95 -6.95 -0.88
N PHE A 134 -5.39 -7.71 -1.81
CA PHE A 134 -5.87 -9.02 -2.16
C PHE A 134 -5.58 -10.02 -1.05
N VAL A 135 -6.60 -10.79 -0.69
CA VAL A 135 -6.54 -11.82 0.35
C VAL A 135 -7.07 -13.12 -0.23
N ASP A 136 -6.39 -14.21 0.11
CA ASP A 136 -6.74 -15.57 -0.24
C ASP A 136 -6.74 -16.35 1.09
N LEU A 137 -7.85 -17.02 1.41
CA LEU A 137 -8.12 -17.49 2.77
C LEU A 137 -7.25 -18.69 3.15
N ASP A 138 -7.03 -19.61 2.22
CA ASP A 138 -6.20 -20.80 2.42
C ASP A 138 -4.79 -20.66 1.84
N GLY A 139 -4.52 -19.57 1.10
CA GLY A 139 -3.24 -19.28 0.46
C GLY A 139 -3.03 -20.06 -0.83
N ASN A 140 -4.05 -20.74 -1.34
CA ASN A 140 -4.03 -21.49 -2.57
C ASN A 140 -4.71 -20.70 -3.69
N PHE A 141 -3.90 -20.01 -4.49
CA PHE A 141 -4.37 -19.23 -5.64
C PHE A 141 -5.10 -20.03 -6.74
N GLY A 142 -5.07 -21.37 -6.69
CA GLY A 142 -5.85 -22.24 -7.56
C GLY A 142 -7.33 -22.37 -7.16
N THR A 143 -7.67 -22.01 -5.92
CA THR A 143 -9.05 -21.91 -5.43
C THR A 143 -9.45 -20.43 -5.40
N THR A 144 -10.48 -20.08 -6.17
CA THR A 144 -10.90 -18.67 -6.33
C THR A 144 -12.14 -18.33 -5.52
N ALA A 145 -12.80 -19.32 -4.92
CA ALA A 145 -14.06 -19.13 -4.19
C ALA A 145 -13.86 -18.43 -2.83
N ASP A 146 -12.63 -18.40 -2.34
CA ASP A 146 -12.21 -17.88 -1.04
C ASP A 146 -11.27 -16.68 -1.16
N GLN A 147 -11.20 -16.08 -2.34
CA GLN A 147 -10.47 -14.85 -2.63
C GLN A 147 -11.33 -13.61 -2.33
N GLY A 148 -10.70 -12.56 -1.83
CA GLY A 148 -11.36 -11.32 -1.46
C GLY A 148 -10.43 -10.11 -1.42
N LEU A 149 -11.01 -8.95 -1.10
CA LEU A 149 -10.29 -7.70 -0.99
C LEU A 149 -10.53 -7.08 0.39
N VAL A 150 -9.46 -6.63 1.04
CA VAL A 150 -9.54 -5.62 2.10
C VAL A 150 -9.39 -4.25 1.43
N ILE A 151 -10.38 -3.39 1.60
CA ILE A 151 -10.39 -2.03 1.04
C ILE A 151 -10.30 -1.05 2.21
N TYR A 152 -9.30 -0.18 2.19
CA TYR A 152 -9.13 0.84 3.22
C TYR A 152 -9.27 2.24 2.63
N GLU A 153 -10.21 3.00 3.20
CA GLU A 153 -10.52 4.39 2.88
C GLU A 153 -10.69 5.17 4.20
N PRO A 154 -9.68 5.91 4.68
CA PRO A 154 -9.60 6.44 6.04
C PRO A 154 -10.79 7.33 6.40
N ILE A 155 -11.30 8.12 5.45
CA ILE A 155 -12.43 9.00 5.69
C ILE A 155 -13.71 8.20 5.94
N TYR A 156 -14.01 7.21 5.09
CA TYR A 156 -15.18 6.36 5.30
C TYR A 156 -15.07 5.55 6.58
N GLN A 157 -13.86 5.13 6.96
CA GLN A 157 -13.68 4.36 8.18
C GLN A 157 -13.87 5.24 9.43
N ALA A 158 -13.38 6.48 9.39
CA ALA A 158 -13.62 7.47 10.44
C ALA A 158 -15.11 7.82 10.54
N GLN A 159 -15.80 8.02 9.40
CA GLN A 159 -17.23 8.30 9.35
C GLN A 159 -18.08 7.15 9.87
N ALA A 160 -17.73 5.90 9.55
CA ALA A 160 -18.37 4.71 10.10
C ALA A 160 -18.21 4.61 11.63
N ALA A 161 -17.09 5.13 12.16
CA ALA A 161 -16.86 5.28 13.59
C ALA A 161 -17.53 6.53 14.21
N GLY A 162 -18.38 7.25 13.46
CA GLY A 162 -19.12 8.42 13.92
C GLY A 162 -18.32 9.73 13.93
N GLN A 163 -17.14 9.77 13.29
CA GLN A 163 -16.31 10.96 13.24
C GLN A 163 -16.61 11.78 11.98
N SER A 164 -16.77 13.09 12.12
CA SER A 164 -16.72 14.00 10.97
C SER A 164 -15.27 14.22 10.58
N TYR A 165 -14.87 13.59 9.48
CA TYR A 165 -13.51 13.66 8.96
C TYR A 165 -13.52 14.14 7.50
N THR A 166 -12.57 14.99 7.14
CA THR A 166 -12.34 15.50 5.78
C THR A 166 -10.89 15.34 5.40
N ALA A 167 -10.60 15.20 4.11
CA ALA A 167 -9.24 15.07 3.63
C ALA A 167 -8.37 16.27 4.08
N PRO A 168 -7.17 16.01 4.64
CA PRO A 168 -6.21 17.07 4.95
C PRO A 168 -5.81 17.80 3.67
N VAL A 169 -5.55 19.10 3.77
CA VAL A 169 -5.30 19.96 2.59
C VAL A 169 -3.85 20.42 2.57
N ASN A 170 -3.15 20.14 1.47
CA ASN A 170 -1.74 20.49 1.23
C ASN A 170 -0.74 20.05 2.33
N THR A 171 -1.14 19.16 3.23
CA THR A 171 -0.33 18.73 4.37
C THR A 171 -0.46 17.23 4.53
N TRP A 172 0.67 16.52 4.46
CA TRP A 172 0.73 15.09 4.74
C TRP A 172 0.34 14.81 6.19
N THR A 173 -0.41 13.74 6.40
CA THR A 173 -0.68 13.15 7.73
C THR A 173 0.37 12.15 8.14
#